data_AF-A0A382IDJ7-F1
#
_entry.id   AF-A0A382IDJ7-F1
#
_cell.length_a   1.000
_cell.length_b   1.000
_cell.length_c   1.000
_cell.angle_alpha   90.00
_cell.angle_beta   90.00
_cell.angle_gamma   90.00
#
_symmetry.space_group_name_H-M   'P 1'
#
loop_
_entity.id
_entity.type
_entity.pdbx_description
1 polymer ?
#
loop_
_entity_poly.entity_id
_entity_poly.type
_entity_poly.pdbx_seq_one_letter_code
_entity_poly.pdbx_strand_id
1 'polypeptide(L)' 'MTHLIAGFPSLEANWRMLEIMAEVGVDLVELQMPFSEPVADGPTFAMANQVALEGGITLDKYFDLLRRSTQA' A
#
# COMPACT_ATOMS: atom_id res chain seq x y z
N MET A 1 -3.62 3.31 13.85
CA MET A 1 -4.02 2.52 12.66
C MET A 1 -3.95 3.43 11.45
N THR A 2 -3.13 3.08 10.47
CA THR A 2 -2.98 3.81 9.21
C THR A 2 -3.33 2.89 8.04
N HIS A 3 -3.67 3.47 6.89
CA HIS A 3 -4.07 2.71 5.70
C HIS A 3 -3.28 3.18 4.48
N LEU A 4 -2.69 2.23 3.76
CA LEU A 4 -1.93 2.43 2.53
C LEU A 4 -2.51 1.58 1.41
N ILE A 5 -2.47 2.09 0.18
CA ILE A 5 -2.72 1.30 -1.02
C ILE A 5 -1.36 0.89 -1.59
N ALA A 6 -1.13 -0.42 -1.73
CA ALA A 6 0.11 -0.93 -2.27
C ALA A 6 0.31 -0.47 -3.71
N GLY A 7 1.47 0.11 -3.99
CA GLY A 7 1.82 0.70 -5.29
C GLY A 7 1.47 2.18 -5.43
N PHE A 8 0.84 2.83 -4.44
CA PHE A 8 0.57 4.27 -4.49
C PHE A 8 1.40 5.07 -3.46
N PRO A 9 2.12 6.15 -3.89
CA PRO A 9 2.38 6.52 -5.28
C PRO A 9 3.41 5.57 -5.96
N SER A 10 4.11 4.74 -5.18
CA SER A 10 4.97 3.66 -5.64
C SER A 10 5.28 2.69 -4.50
N LEU A 11 5.79 1.50 -4.80
CA LEU A 11 6.22 0.54 -3.77
C LEU A 11 7.38 1.08 -2.91
N GLU A 12 8.30 1.83 -3.50
CA GLU A 12 9.39 2.48 -2.76
C GLU A 12 8.85 3.53 -1.77
N ALA A 13 7.83 4.29 -2.19
CA ALA A 13 7.16 5.22 -1.29
C ALA A 13 6.42 4.48 -0.16
N ASN A 14 5.73 3.37 -0.46
CA ASN A 14 5.12 2.55 0.59
C ASN A 14 6.16 2.02 1.58
N TRP A 15 7.32 1.54 1.11
CA TRP A 15 8.39 1.09 2.00
C TRP A 15 8.86 2.22 2.93
N ARG A 16 9.13 3.40 2.37
CA ARG A 16 9.55 4.55 3.19
C ARG A 16 8.48 4.97 4.19
N MET A 17 7.21 4.90 3.81
CA MET A 17 6.09 5.16 4.71
C MET A 17 6.06 4.15 5.87
N LEU A 18 6.26 2.86 5.60
CA LEU A 18 6.30 1.82 6.62
C LEU A 18 7.46 2.02 7.61
N GLU A 19 8.66 2.38 7.13
CA GLU A 19 9.79 2.73 7.99
C GLU A 19 9.44 3.89 8.93
N ILE A 20 8.89 4.98 8.38
CA ILE A 20 8.50 6.15 9.17
C ILE A 20 7.41 5.79 10.19
N MET A 21 6.42 4.98 9.78
CA MET A 21 5.34 4.52 10.65
C MET A 21 5.89 3.71 11.83
N ALA A 22 6.87 2.83 11.60
CA ALA A 22 7.55 2.09 12.66
C ALA A 22 8.33 3.03 13.59
N GLU A 23 9.08 3.99 13.03
CA GLU A 23 9.86 4.98 13.80
C GLU A 23 8.98 5.83 14.74
N VAL A 24 7.77 6.20 14.32
CA VAL A 24 6.84 7.04 15.10
C VAL A 24 5.86 6.25 15.97
N GLY A 25 5.96 4.92 16.01
CA GLY A 25 5.17 4.07 16.88
C GLY A 25 3.73 3.80 16.41
N VAL A 26 3.52 3.66 15.10
CA VAL A 26 2.23 3.16 14.59
C VAL A 26 2.11 1.67 14.86
N ASP A 27 1.13 1.27 15.69
CA ASP A 27 0.94 -0.13 16.09
C ASP A 27 0.43 -1.05 14.97
N LEU A 28 -0.33 -0.51 14.02
CA LEU A 28 -0.99 -1.28 12.97
C LEU A 28 -1.11 -0.47 11.67
N VAL A 29 -0.75 -1.12 10.57
CA VAL A 29 -0.89 -0.62 9.21
C VAL A 29 -1.75 -1.59 8.40
N GLU A 30 -2.79 -1.05 7.76
CA GLU A 30 -3.56 -1.76 6.74
C GLU A 30 -2.90 -1.51 5.37
N LEU A 31 -2.58 -2.59 4.66
CA LEU A 31 -2.01 -2.53 3.31
C LEU A 31 -3.02 -3.12 2.32
N GLN A 32 -3.78 -2.27 1.65
CA GLN A 32 -4.77 -2.68 0.66
C GLN A 32 -4.09 -3.13 -0.64
N MET A 33 -4.49 -4.30 -1.12
CA MET A 33 -4.24 -4.73 -2.49
C MET A 33 -5.17 -3.94 -3.42
N PRO A 34 -4.64 -3.19 -4.41
CA PRO A 34 -5.48 -2.43 -5.30
C PRO A 34 -6.28 -3.33 -6.25
N PHE A 35 -7.50 -2.90 -6.59
CA PHE A 35 -8.41 -3.64 -7.45
C PHE A 35 -9.19 -2.71 -8.38
N SER A 36 -9.70 -3.26 -9.49
CA SER A 36 -10.18 -2.47 -10.65
C SER A 36 -11.47 -1.71 -10.40
N GLU A 37 -12.34 -2.20 -9.51
CA GLU A 37 -13.66 -1.62 -9.27
C GLU A 37 -13.92 -1.34 -7.78
N PRO A 38 -13.22 -0.34 -7.18
CA PRO A 38 -13.37 0.00 -5.76
C PRO A 38 -14.61 0.86 -5.49
N VAL A 39 -15.79 0.36 -5.88
CA VAL A 39 -17.07 1.10 -5.83
C VAL A 39 -17.52 1.50 -4.42
N ALA A 40 -17.01 0.81 -3.40
CA ALA A 40 -17.28 1.12 -1.99
C ALA A 40 -16.31 2.15 -1.41
N ASP A 41 -15.18 2.41 -2.09
CA ASP A 41 -14.16 3.33 -1.61
C ASP A 41 -14.47 4.78 -2.02
N GLY A 42 -13.99 5.74 -1.23
CA GLY A 42 -14.06 7.15 -1.58
C GLY A 42 -13.19 7.54 -2.79
N PRO A 43 -13.39 8.72 -3.40
CA PRO A 43 -12.71 9.13 -4.64
C PRO A 43 -11.17 9.15 -4.52
N THR A 44 -10.63 9.50 -3.35
CA THR A 44 -9.18 9.47 -3.09
C THR A 44 -8.62 8.05 -3.18
N PHE A 45 -9.33 7.08 -2.61
CA PHE A 45 -8.93 5.68 -2.66
C PHE A 45 -9.10 5.10 -4.06
N ALA A 46 -10.23 5.39 -4.73
CA ALA A 46 -10.43 4.96 -6.11
C ALA A 46 -9.31 5.44 -7.04
N MET A 47 -8.89 6.70 -6.92
CA MET A 47 -7.76 7.26 -7.68
C MET A 47 -6.43 6.59 -7.34
N ALA A 48 -6.14 6.36 -6.06
CA ALA A 48 -4.90 5.68 -5.65
C ALA A 48 -4.85 4.21 -6.10
N ASN A 49 -5.99 3.49 -6.09
CA ASN A 49 -6.12 2.15 -6.67
C ASN A 49 -5.77 2.18 -8.17
N GLN A 50 -6.37 3.12 -8.91
CA GLN A 50 -6.13 3.25 -10.35
C GLN A 50 -4.65 3.50 -10.66
N VAL A 51 -4.03 4.47 -9.98
CA VAL A 51 -2.61 4.79 -10.17
C VAL A 51 -1.71 3.59 -9.85
N ALA A 52 -2.02 2.84 -8.79
CA ALA A 52 -1.25 1.65 -8.44
C ALA A 52 -1.38 0.53 -9.51
N LEU A 53 -2.58 0.33 -10.07
CA LEU A 53 -2.83 -0.62 -11.15
C LEU A 53 -2.12 -0.22 -12.44
N GLU A 54 -2.20 1.05 -12.83
CA GLU A 54 -1.47 1.61 -13.98
C GLU A 54 0.06 1.50 -13.79
N GLY A 55 0.54 1.59 -12.55
CA GLY A 55 1.93 1.34 -12.15
C GLY A 55 2.37 -0.13 -12.20
N GLY A 56 1.48 -1.05 -12.58
CA GLY A 56 1.81 -2.46 -12.81
C GLY A 56 2.06 -3.24 -11.50
N ILE A 57 1.34 -2.91 -10.43
CA ILE A 57 1.32 -3.71 -9.21
C ILE A 57 0.82 -5.13 -9.50
N THR A 58 1.43 -6.12 -8.85
CA THR A 58 1.03 -7.54 -8.96
C THR A 58 0.96 -8.16 -7.57
N LEU A 59 0.29 -9.30 -7.45
CA LEU A 59 0.26 -10.05 -6.18
C LEU A 59 1.66 -10.42 -5.70
N ASP A 60 2.56 -10.81 -6.61
CA ASP A 60 3.96 -11.13 -6.26
C ASP A 60 4.65 -9.93 -5.60
N LYS A 61 4.58 -8.75 -6.24
CA LYS A 61 5.16 -7.51 -5.69
C LYS A 61 4.53 -7.12 -4.36
N TYR A 62 3.22 -7.30 -4.21
CA TYR A 62 2.50 -7.04 -2.97
C TYR A 62 2.97 -7.95 -1.82
N PHE A 63 3.05 -9.26 -2.06
CA PHE A 63 3.52 -10.22 -1.06
C PHE A 63 5.02 -10.07 -0.76
N ASP A 64 5.84 -9.65 -1.72
CA ASP A 64 7.25 -9.33 -1.49
C ASP A 64 7.40 -8.15 -0.50
N LEU A 65 6.60 -7.09 -0.66
CA LEU A 65 6.56 -5.98 0.29
C LEU A 65 6.12 -6.43 1.69
N LEU A 66 5.08 -7.26 1.80
CA LEU A 66 4.60 -7.79 3.07
C LEU A 66 5.63 -8.67 3.79
N ARG A 67 6.34 -9.54 3.05
CA ARG A 67 7.42 -10.35 3.63
C ARG A 67 8.53 -9.46 4.15
N ARG A 68 8.92 -8.44 3.37
CA ARG A 68 9.94 -7.47 3.79
C ARG A 68 9.54 -6.72 5.07
N SER A 69 8.27 -6.30 5.18
CA SER A 69 7.80 -5.51 6.34
C SER A 69 7.62 -6.30 7.62
N THR A 70 7.52 -7.64 7.55
CA THR A 70 7.32 -8.51 8.72
C THR A 70 8.61 -9.17 9.21
N GLN A 71 9.70 -9.07 8.44
CA GLN A 71 11.02 -9.60 8.76
C GLN A 71 12.02 -8.51 9.20
N ALA A 72 11.63 -7.25 9.09
CA ALA A 72 12.44 -6.08 9.45
C ALA A 72 12.38 -5.77 10.95
#